data_AF-A0A8I0FGH8-F1
#
_entry.id   AF-A0A8I0FGH8-F1
#
_cell.length_a   1.000
_cell.length_b   1.000
_cell.length_c   1.000
_cell.angle_alpha   90.00
_cell.angle_beta   90.00
_cell.angle_gamma   90.00
#
_symmetry.space_group_name_H-M   'P 1'
#
loop_
_entity.id
_entity.type
_entity.pdbx_description
1 polymer ?
#
loop_
_entity_poly.entity_id
_entity_poly.type
_entity_poly.pdbx_seq_one_letter_code
_entity_poly.pdbx_strand_id
1 'polypeptide(L)'
;PPSPFVAGLMAKVDSEQGFWHSPSNKEINGVVGTSRAIDFTLGDANCRANLLNENEVTTIIHQNGYRLWGNRTCSDDPKWAFLSVRRTADLINDSLLRAHLWAVDRNITKTYIDDVIESVNSYLAGLKAQGAIISGKCYATSDPANIASGKVFFDFEFTPPYPAEQITFRSHLLNNEIL
;
A
#
# COMPACT_ATOMS: atom_id res chain seq x y z
N PRO A 1 11.40 -21.54 7.09
CA PRO A 1 10.39 -20.50 7.39
C PRO A 1 10.13 -19.65 6.13
N PRO A 2 8.90 -19.18 5.87
CA PRO A 2 8.58 -18.48 4.62
C PRO A 2 8.98 -17.00 4.60
N SER A 3 9.21 -16.37 5.76
CA SER A 3 9.49 -14.92 5.88
C SER A 3 10.57 -14.36 4.92
N PRO A 4 11.76 -14.96 4.76
CA PRO A 4 12.76 -14.42 3.82
C PRO A 4 12.32 -14.51 2.35
N PHE A 5 11.53 -15.52 1.98
CA PHE A 5 10.97 -15.64 0.64
C PHE A 5 9.93 -14.54 0.36
N VAL A 6 9.08 -14.26 1.35
CA VAL A 6 8.10 -13.17 1.27
C VAL A 6 8.78 -11.81 1.19
N ALA A 7 9.83 -11.58 1.99
CA ALA A 7 10.62 -10.34 1.93
C ALA A 7 11.27 -10.15 0.54
N GLY A 8 11.85 -11.21 -0.04
CA GLY A 8 12.39 -11.17 -1.40
C GLY A 8 11.32 -10.91 -2.46
N LEU A 9 10.14 -11.51 -2.31
CA LEU A 9 9.00 -11.25 -3.19
C LEU A 9 8.56 -9.78 -3.11
N MET A 10 8.46 -9.21 -1.91
CA MET A 10 8.09 -7.80 -1.73
C MET A 10 9.09 -6.88 -2.43
N ALA A 11 10.39 -7.11 -2.23
CA ALA A 11 11.43 -6.32 -2.90
C ALA A 11 11.36 -6.43 -4.44
N LYS A 12 11.07 -7.63 -4.95
CA LYS A 12 10.85 -7.84 -6.40
C LYS A 12 9.66 -7.03 -6.90
N VAL A 13 8.52 -7.10 -6.21
CA VAL A 13 7.30 -6.37 -6.58
C VAL A 13 7.55 -4.86 -6.55
N ASP A 14 8.26 -4.35 -5.54
CA ASP A 14 8.61 -2.94 -5.46
C ASP A 14 9.45 -2.50 -6.66
N SER A 15 10.43 -3.32 -7.05
CA SER A 15 11.32 -3.02 -8.18
C SER A 15 10.62 -3.08 -9.54
N GLU A 16 9.66 -4.00 -9.71
CA GLU A 16 9.01 -4.25 -11.00
C GLU A 16 7.74 -3.41 -11.21
N GLN A 17 6.98 -3.17 -10.14
CA GLN A 17 5.64 -2.58 -10.19
C GLN A 17 5.51 -1.34 -9.30
N GLY A 18 6.34 -1.21 -8.28
CA GLY A 18 6.27 -0.12 -7.30
C GLY A 18 5.70 -0.59 -5.96
N PHE A 19 6.08 0.14 -4.91
CA PHE A 19 5.80 -0.24 -3.52
C PHE A 19 4.31 -0.20 -3.13
N TRP A 20 3.49 0.49 -3.92
CA TRP A 20 2.04 0.58 -3.76
C TRP A 20 1.30 -0.66 -4.27
N HIS A 21 1.99 -1.59 -4.92
CA HIS A 21 1.41 -2.86 -5.36
C HIS A 21 1.47 -3.92 -4.26
N SER A 22 0.39 -4.68 -4.16
CA SER A 22 0.29 -5.84 -3.28
C SER A 22 1.22 -6.97 -3.73
N PRO A 23 1.96 -7.61 -2.81
CA PRO A 23 2.70 -8.84 -3.11
C PRO A 23 1.78 -10.07 -3.22
N SER A 24 0.50 -9.96 -2.86
CA SER A 24 -0.47 -11.05 -3.00
C SER A 24 -0.69 -11.44 -4.47
N ASN A 25 -0.97 -12.72 -4.71
CA ASN A 25 -1.13 -13.35 -6.01
C ASN A 25 0.12 -13.29 -6.92
N LYS A 26 1.29 -13.01 -6.34
CA LYS A 26 2.57 -13.03 -7.04
C LYS A 26 3.30 -14.34 -6.75
N GLU A 27 4.03 -14.82 -7.75
CA GLU A 27 4.78 -16.07 -7.67
C GLU A 27 6.03 -15.94 -6.80
N ILE A 28 6.25 -16.92 -5.93
CA ILE A 28 7.40 -17.02 -5.05
C ILE A 28 8.41 -17.98 -5.70
N ASN A 29 9.52 -17.42 -6.16
CA ASN A 29 10.59 -18.19 -6.80
C ASN A 29 11.32 -19.12 -5.82
N GLY A 30 11.77 -20.27 -6.30
CA GLY A 30 12.62 -21.19 -5.54
C GLY A 30 11.90 -22.02 -4.47
N VAL A 31 10.58 -21.94 -4.40
CA VAL A 31 9.76 -22.78 -3.51
C VAL A 31 9.36 -24.07 -4.24
N VAL A 32 9.61 -25.21 -3.60
CA VAL A 32 9.22 -26.54 -4.11
C VAL A 32 8.05 -27.14 -3.34
N GLY A 33 7.70 -26.57 -2.18
CA GLY A 33 6.72 -27.12 -1.25
C GLY A 33 6.45 -26.21 -0.07
N THR A 34 5.27 -26.35 0.52
CA THR A 34 4.94 -25.80 1.84
C THR A 34 4.95 -26.92 2.88
N SER A 35 5.29 -26.61 4.13
CA SER A 35 5.27 -27.61 5.22
C SER A 35 3.89 -28.19 5.48
N ARG A 36 2.84 -27.43 5.17
CA ARG A 36 1.44 -27.85 5.23
C ARG A 36 0.77 -27.41 3.93
N ALA A 37 0.12 -28.35 3.26
CA ALA A 37 -0.72 -28.03 2.12
C ALA A 37 -1.87 -27.11 2.56
N ILE A 38 -1.98 -25.96 1.90
CA ILE A 38 -3.09 -25.02 2.07
C ILE A 38 -4.03 -25.25 0.90
N ASP A 39 -5.26 -25.63 1.23
CA ASP A 39 -6.31 -25.79 0.25
C ASP A 39 -6.74 -24.42 -0.28
N PHE A 40 -6.81 -24.33 -1.61
CA PHE A 40 -7.26 -23.15 -2.34
C PHE A 40 -8.00 -23.60 -3.59
N THR A 41 -9.24 -23.14 -3.71
CA THR A 41 -10.04 -23.32 -4.91
C THR A 41 -10.52 -21.95 -5.38
N LEU A 42 -10.29 -21.63 -6.65
CA LEU A 42 -10.71 -20.35 -7.21
C LEU A 42 -12.23 -20.21 -7.14
N GLY A 43 -12.71 -19.15 -6.49
CA GLY A 43 -14.14 -18.89 -6.31
C GLY A 43 -14.77 -19.55 -5.08
N ASP A 44 -14.04 -20.41 -4.36
CA ASP A 44 -14.50 -20.97 -3.09
C ASP A 44 -14.13 -20.07 -1.92
N ALA A 45 -15.11 -19.35 -1.38
CA ALA A 45 -14.93 -18.50 -0.20
C ALA A 45 -14.54 -19.31 1.05
N ASN A 46 -14.90 -20.59 1.13
CA ASN A 46 -14.69 -21.42 2.31
C ASN A 46 -13.37 -22.20 2.28
N CYS A 47 -12.56 -22.03 1.24
CA CYS A 47 -11.26 -22.71 1.18
C CYS A 47 -10.34 -22.24 2.31
N ARG A 48 -9.42 -23.11 2.73
CA ARG A 48 -8.56 -22.85 3.90
C ARG A 48 -7.73 -21.57 3.74
N ALA A 49 -7.25 -21.28 2.53
CA ALA A 49 -6.50 -20.07 2.25
C ALA A 49 -7.30 -18.80 2.55
N ASN A 50 -8.58 -18.77 2.20
CA ASN A 50 -9.45 -17.62 2.42
C ASN A 50 -9.81 -17.47 3.90
N LEU A 51 -10.15 -18.56 4.59
CA LEU A 51 -10.39 -18.56 6.04
C LEU A 51 -9.18 -17.99 6.81
N LEU A 52 -7.97 -18.39 6.44
CA LEU A 52 -6.74 -17.87 7.08
C LEU A 52 -6.52 -16.39 6.75
N ASN A 53 -6.74 -15.97 5.50
CA ASN A 53 -6.59 -14.56 5.11
C ASN A 53 -7.62 -13.65 5.79
N GLU A 54 -8.86 -14.12 6.02
CA GLU A 54 -9.88 -13.42 6.81
C GLU A 54 -9.45 -13.22 8.26
N ASN A 55 -8.61 -14.12 8.78
CA ASN A 55 -7.98 -14.01 10.11
C ASN A 55 -6.57 -13.39 10.04
N GLU A 56 -6.30 -12.59 9.00
CA GLU A 56 -5.05 -11.81 8.86
C GLU A 56 -3.79 -12.67 8.72
N VAL A 57 -3.95 -13.94 8.36
CA VAL A 57 -2.85 -14.87 8.11
C VAL A 57 -2.65 -15.05 6.61
N THR A 58 -1.55 -14.49 6.11
CA THR A 58 -1.12 -14.72 4.73
C THR A 58 -0.61 -16.15 4.55
N THR A 59 -1.01 -16.78 3.44
CA THR A 59 -0.67 -18.16 3.10
C THR A 59 0.13 -18.26 1.81
N ILE A 60 0.63 -19.47 1.52
CA ILE A 60 1.21 -19.79 0.21
C ILE A 60 0.32 -20.86 -0.41
N ILE A 61 -0.24 -20.55 -1.58
CA ILE A 61 -1.09 -21.45 -2.36
C ILE A 61 -0.31 -22.02 -3.54
N HIS A 62 -0.79 -23.11 -4.11
CA HIS A 62 -0.22 -23.69 -5.32
C HIS A 62 -1.23 -23.59 -6.47
N GLN A 63 -1.07 -22.58 -7.32
CA GLN A 63 -1.93 -22.29 -8.46
C GLN A 63 -1.06 -21.76 -9.61
N ASN A 64 -0.70 -22.62 -10.56
CA ASN A 64 0.29 -22.31 -11.61
C ASN A 64 1.58 -21.73 -11.02
N GLY A 65 2.20 -22.49 -10.12
CA GLY A 65 3.33 -22.07 -9.28
C GLY A 65 2.92 -21.78 -7.84
N TYR A 66 3.90 -21.61 -6.96
CA TYR A 66 3.68 -21.21 -5.57
C TYR A 66 3.46 -19.71 -5.49
N ARG A 67 2.33 -19.27 -4.94
CA ARG A 67 1.94 -17.85 -4.88
C ARG A 67 1.69 -17.43 -3.45
N LEU A 68 2.07 -16.19 -3.14
CA LEU A 68 1.63 -15.56 -1.90
C LEU A 68 0.12 -15.29 -1.98
N TRP A 69 -0.64 -15.61 -0.94
CA TRP A 69 -2.08 -15.41 -0.89
C TRP A 69 -2.47 -14.73 0.41
N GLY A 70 -2.76 -13.44 0.29
CA GLY A 70 -3.11 -12.57 1.41
C GLY A 70 -2.35 -11.25 1.33
N ASN A 71 -3.04 -10.18 1.71
CA ASN A 71 -2.48 -8.82 1.76
C ASN A 71 -2.94 -8.05 2.99
N ARG A 72 -3.58 -8.73 3.95
CA ARG A 72 -3.99 -8.14 5.20
C ARG A 72 -2.80 -7.98 6.14
N THR A 73 -2.80 -6.89 6.91
CA THR A 73 -1.89 -6.68 8.05
C THR A 73 -2.56 -7.22 9.32
N CYS A 74 -1.80 -7.33 10.41
CA CYS A 74 -2.33 -7.66 11.74
C CYS A 74 -2.79 -6.40 12.51
N SER A 75 -3.36 -5.42 11.81
CA SER A 75 -3.74 -4.12 12.39
C SER A 75 -5.21 -4.13 12.80
N ASP A 76 -5.50 -3.78 14.05
CA ASP A 76 -6.88 -3.61 14.52
C ASP A 76 -7.59 -2.40 13.89
N ASP A 77 -6.84 -1.42 13.35
CA ASP A 77 -7.42 -0.28 12.62
C ASP A 77 -7.73 -0.68 11.16
N PRO A 78 -9.03 -0.69 10.75
CA PRO A 78 -9.43 -1.05 9.39
C PRO A 78 -8.82 -0.16 8.31
N LYS A 79 -8.41 1.07 8.63
CA LYS A 79 -7.74 1.96 7.68
C LYS A 79 -6.39 1.41 7.22
N TRP A 80 -5.73 0.64 8.08
CA TRP A 80 -4.41 0.05 7.83
C TRP A 80 -4.48 -1.44 7.53
N ALA A 81 -5.67 -1.97 7.24
CA ALA A 81 -5.91 -3.38 7.00
C ALA A 81 -5.08 -3.94 5.83
N PHE A 82 -4.73 -3.14 4.82
CA PHE A 82 -3.97 -3.62 3.66
C PHE A 82 -2.49 -3.24 3.74
N LEU A 83 -1.63 -4.23 3.50
CA LEU A 83 -0.17 -4.06 3.53
C LEU A 83 0.28 -3.02 2.50
N SER A 84 -0.22 -3.07 1.27
CA SER A 84 0.14 -2.08 0.23
C SER A 84 -0.22 -0.65 0.61
N VAL A 85 -1.34 -0.45 1.31
CA VAL A 85 -1.78 0.86 1.81
C VAL A 85 -0.84 1.36 2.91
N ARG A 86 -0.54 0.51 3.90
CA ARG A 86 0.40 0.85 4.98
C ARG A 86 1.79 1.18 4.44
N ARG A 87 2.31 0.35 3.54
CA ARG A 87 3.63 0.54 2.91
C ARG A 87 3.72 1.81 2.09
N THR A 88 2.65 2.17 1.39
CA THR A 88 2.58 3.45 0.66
C THR A 88 2.72 4.62 1.61
N ALA A 89 2.01 4.59 2.75
CA ALA A 89 2.12 5.63 3.77
C ALA A 89 3.54 5.70 4.37
N ASP A 90 4.12 4.56 4.75
CA ASP A 90 5.47 4.50 5.33
C ASP A 90 6.52 5.10 4.39
N LEU A 91 6.48 4.74 3.10
CA LEU A 91 7.46 5.21 2.13
C LEU A 91 7.29 6.68 1.78
N ILE A 92 6.06 7.20 1.75
CA ILE A 92 5.82 8.65 1.59
C ILE A 92 6.42 9.40 2.78
N ASN A 93 6.12 8.97 4.01
CA ASN A 93 6.64 9.60 5.23
C ASN A 93 8.18 9.60 5.24
N ASP A 94 8.79 8.45 5.03
CA ASP A 94 10.25 8.29 5.03
C ASP A 94 10.92 9.12 3.93
N SER A 95 10.32 9.16 2.74
CA SER A 95 10.85 9.94 1.61
C SER A 95 10.81 11.43 1.90
N LEU A 96 9.70 11.94 2.47
CA LEU A 96 9.57 13.35 2.81
C LEU A 96 10.56 13.76 3.90
N LEU A 97 10.70 12.96 4.97
CA LEU A 97 11.67 13.22 6.04
C LEU A 97 13.10 13.27 5.51
N ARG A 98 13.49 12.33 4.64
CA ARG A 98 14.84 12.29 4.07
C ARG A 98 15.09 13.45 3.10
N ALA A 99 14.12 13.80 2.28
CA ALA A 99 14.26 14.84 1.25
C ALA A 99 14.32 16.26 1.84
N HIS A 100 13.74 16.50 3.02
CA HIS A 100 13.60 17.83 3.62
C HIS A 100 14.61 18.11 4.74
N LEU A 101 15.73 17.38 4.80
CA LEU A 101 16.81 17.70 5.75
C LEU A 101 17.33 19.15 5.58
N TRP A 102 17.29 19.69 4.35
CA TRP A 102 17.67 21.08 4.06
C TRP A 102 16.76 22.12 4.72
N ALA A 103 15.53 21.75 5.08
CA ALA A 103 14.53 22.63 5.66
C ALA A 103 14.73 22.81 7.17
N VAL A 104 15.51 21.93 7.80
CA VAL A 104 15.84 22.00 9.23
C VAL A 104 16.71 23.23 9.50
N ASP A 105 16.43 23.93 10.61
CA ASP A 105 17.14 25.12 11.11
C ASP A 105 17.15 26.35 10.17
N ARG A 106 16.27 26.37 9.16
CA ARG A 106 16.04 27.58 8.35
C ARG A 106 15.12 28.56 9.06
N ASN A 107 15.29 29.84 8.76
CA ASN A 107 14.40 30.90 9.25
C ASN A 107 12.97 30.66 8.75
N ILE A 108 12.02 30.60 9.68
CA ILE A 108 10.59 30.47 9.36
C ILE A 108 10.11 31.78 8.73
N THR A 109 10.13 31.79 7.40
CA THR A 109 9.59 32.87 6.56
C THR A 109 8.42 32.33 5.76
N LYS A 110 7.59 33.22 5.20
CA LYS A 110 6.52 32.80 4.30
C LYS A 110 7.07 32.02 3.11
N THR A 111 8.16 32.49 2.52
CA THR A 111 8.84 31.81 1.41
C THR A 111 9.33 30.42 1.81
N TYR A 112 9.89 30.26 3.01
CA TYR A 112 10.28 28.93 3.52
C TYR A 112 9.10 27.95 3.57
N ILE A 113 7.94 28.41 4.08
CA ILE A 113 6.73 27.58 4.15
C ILE A 113 6.25 27.21 2.74
N ASP A 114 6.20 28.20 1.84
CA ASP A 114 5.77 28.02 0.45
C ASP A 114 6.70 27.04 -0.31
N ASP A 115 8.02 27.17 -0.15
CA ASP A 115 9.03 26.28 -0.76
C ASP A 115 8.86 24.82 -0.32
N VAL A 116 8.61 24.58 0.98
CA VAL A 116 8.37 23.23 1.51
C VAL A 116 7.05 22.67 0.98
N ILE A 117 5.97 23.46 0.98
CA ILE A 117 4.67 23.04 0.45
C ILE A 117 4.79 22.68 -1.04
N GLU A 118 5.48 23.49 -1.84
CA GLU A 118 5.69 23.25 -3.27
C GLU A 118 6.50 21.97 -3.51
N SER A 119 7.59 21.78 -2.76
CA SER A 119 8.43 20.58 -2.81
C SER A 119 7.62 19.31 -2.51
N VAL A 120 6.85 19.31 -1.42
CA VAL A 120 6.01 18.15 -1.05
C VAL A 120 4.92 17.90 -2.09
N ASN A 121 4.23 18.94 -2.56
CA ASN A 121 3.18 18.80 -3.58
C ASN A 121 3.74 18.31 -4.92
N SER A 122 4.95 18.73 -5.31
CA SER A 122 5.64 18.25 -6.50
C SER A 122 5.94 16.75 -6.41
N TYR A 123 6.44 16.29 -5.25
CA TYR A 123 6.64 14.86 -5.00
C TYR A 123 5.33 14.05 -5.07
N LEU A 124 4.27 14.51 -4.40
CA LEU A 124 2.96 13.85 -4.43
C LEU A 124 2.36 13.84 -5.85
N ALA A 125 2.56 14.89 -6.64
CA ALA A 125 2.16 14.93 -8.04
C ALA A 125 2.93 13.89 -8.88
N GLY A 126 4.22 13.71 -8.62
CA GLY A 126 5.03 12.66 -9.24
C GLY A 126 4.52 11.25 -8.93
N LEU A 127 4.19 10.98 -7.65
CA LEU A 127 3.56 9.72 -7.24
C LEU A 127 2.20 9.50 -7.91
N LYS A 128 1.38 10.55 -8.02
CA LYS A 128 0.11 10.48 -8.73
C LYS A 128 0.28 10.15 -10.20
N ALA A 129 1.26 10.76 -10.87
CA ALA A 129 1.57 10.48 -12.27
C ALA A 129 2.02 9.02 -12.50
N GLN A 130 2.66 8.41 -11.51
CA GLN A 130 3.06 6.99 -11.53
C GLN A 130 1.92 6.03 -11.16
N GLY A 131 0.77 6.54 -10.70
CA GLY A 131 -0.33 5.73 -10.19
C GLY A 131 -0.12 5.20 -8.77
N ALA A 132 0.90 5.69 -8.05
CA ALA A 132 1.20 5.28 -6.68
C ALA A 132 0.16 5.80 -5.67
N ILE A 133 -0.44 6.94 -5.97
CA ILE A 133 -1.56 7.53 -5.23
C ILE A 133 -2.61 8.08 -6.21
N ILE A 134 -3.85 8.15 -5.76
CA ILE A 134 -4.98 8.73 -6.52
C ILE A 134 -4.99 10.25 -6.37
N SER A 135 -4.72 10.73 -5.16
CA SER A 135 -4.66 12.14 -4.81
C SER A 135 -3.67 12.38 -3.69
N GLY A 136 -3.11 13.58 -3.63
CA GLY A 136 -2.37 14.05 -2.48
C GLY A 136 -2.27 15.57 -2.47
N LYS A 137 -2.17 16.17 -1.28
CA LYS A 137 -2.03 17.61 -1.08
C LYS A 137 -1.38 17.91 0.26
N CYS A 138 -0.37 18.78 0.25
CA CYS A 138 0.26 19.32 1.43
C CYS A 138 -0.22 20.74 1.72
N TYR A 139 -0.34 21.06 3.01
CA TYR A 139 -0.61 22.38 3.54
C TYR A 139 0.13 22.57 4.86
N ALA A 140 0.33 23.82 5.28
CA ALA A 140 0.95 24.14 6.56
C ALA A 140 -0.03 24.85 7.48
N THR A 141 0.07 24.55 8.77
CA THR A 141 -0.66 25.25 9.81
C THR A 141 0.27 26.28 10.47
N SER A 142 -0.07 27.56 10.36
CA SER A 142 0.74 28.68 10.89
C SER A 142 0.09 29.28 12.14
N ASP A 143 0.39 28.68 13.28
CA ASP A 143 0.04 29.25 14.59
C ASP A 143 1.20 30.15 15.09
N PRO A 144 0.96 31.43 15.40
CA PRO A 144 1.97 32.34 15.94
C PRO A 144 2.71 31.80 17.16
N ALA A 145 2.05 31.06 18.07
CA ALA A 145 2.68 30.50 19.26
C ALA A 145 3.69 29.39 18.90
N ASN A 146 3.36 28.57 17.90
CA ASN A 146 4.26 27.55 17.38
C ASN A 146 5.45 28.17 16.65
N ILE A 147 5.20 29.19 15.82
CA ILE A 147 6.26 29.90 15.08
C ILE A 147 7.26 30.56 16.04
N ALA A 148 6.77 31.24 17.09
CA ALA A 148 7.63 31.83 18.12
C ALA A 148 8.48 30.78 18.85
N SER A 149 8.00 29.53 18.90
CA SER A 149 8.72 28.38 19.47
C SER A 149 9.59 27.63 18.44
N GLY A 150 9.75 28.17 17.22
CA GLY A 150 10.53 27.54 16.15
C GLY A 150 9.86 26.33 15.50
N LYS A 151 8.55 26.17 15.65
CA LYS A 151 7.79 25.01 15.15
C LYS A 151 6.86 25.42 14.02
N VAL A 152 6.87 24.63 12.95
CA VAL A 152 5.90 24.69 11.85
C VAL A 152 5.43 23.27 11.58
N PHE A 153 4.12 23.10 11.43
CA PHE A 153 3.52 21.81 11.08
C PHE A 153 3.13 21.84 9.60
N PHE A 154 3.61 20.83 8.88
CA PHE A 154 3.21 20.55 7.50
C PHE A 154 2.38 19.27 7.52
N ASP A 155 1.10 19.44 7.24
CA ASP A 155 0.15 18.35 7.11
C ASP A 155 0.05 17.97 5.64
N PHE A 156 -0.18 16.70 5.35
CA PHE A 156 -0.48 16.28 4.00
C PHE A 156 -1.49 15.14 3.99
N GLU A 157 -2.35 15.20 3.00
CA GLU A 157 -3.37 14.19 2.72
C GLU A 157 -2.93 13.39 1.51
N PHE A 158 -3.23 12.09 1.49
CA PHE A 158 -3.00 11.24 0.34
C PHE A 158 -4.01 10.08 0.32
N THR A 159 -4.30 9.58 -0.88
CA THR A 159 -5.19 8.44 -1.08
C THR A 159 -4.45 7.37 -1.88
N PRO A 160 -4.02 6.26 -1.26
CA PRO A 160 -3.41 5.16 -2.01
C PRO A 160 -4.47 4.34 -2.77
N PRO A 161 -4.07 3.62 -3.84
CA PRO A 161 -4.94 2.63 -4.46
C PRO A 161 -5.15 1.43 -3.52
N TYR A 162 -6.41 1.01 -3.37
CA TYR A 162 -6.75 -0.18 -2.59
C TYR A 162 -6.66 -1.43 -3.48
N PRO A 163 -6.12 -2.55 -2.95
CA PRO A 163 -6.08 -3.81 -3.68
C PRO A 163 -7.50 -4.39 -3.82
N ALA A 164 -7.81 -4.94 -5.00
CA ALA A 164 -9.03 -5.70 -5.21
C ALA A 164 -8.89 -7.10 -4.57
N GLU A 165 -9.16 -7.20 -3.27
CA GLU A 165 -9.01 -8.45 -2.52
C GLU A 165 -10.04 -9.52 -2.93
N GLN A 166 -11.27 -9.11 -3.21
CA GLN A 166 -12.35 -10.01 -3.63
C GLN A 166 -13.01 -9.48 -4.90
N ILE A 167 -13.11 -10.34 -5.91
CA ILE A 167 -13.79 -10.06 -7.18
C ILE A 167 -14.93 -11.08 -7.31
N THR A 168 -16.17 -10.59 -7.36
CA THR A 168 -17.37 -11.44 -7.47
C THR A 168 -18.06 -11.19 -8.79
N PHE A 169 -18.07 -12.19 -9.66
CA PHE A 169 -18.86 -12.17 -10.89
C PHE A 169 -20.28 -12.69 -10.60
N ARG A 170 -21.31 -11.95 -11.02
CA ARG A 170 -22.72 -12.34 -10.90
C ARG A 170 -23.31 -12.49 -12.30
N SER A 171 -23.81 -13.69 -12.62
CA SER A 171 -24.41 -13.99 -13.92
C SER A 171 -25.93 -14.08 -13.81
N HIS A 172 -26.63 -13.53 -14.80
CA HIS A 172 -28.08 -13.64 -14.94
C HIS A 172 -28.41 -14.21 -16.32
N LEU A 173 -29.12 -15.34 -16.35
CA LEU A 173 -29.65 -15.91 -17.59
C LEU A 173 -30.95 -15.18 -17.96
N LEU A 174 -31.03 -14.63 -19.16
CA LEU A 174 -32.24 -14.00 -19.68
C LEU A 174 -32.97 -15.01 -20.57
N ASN A 175 -34.22 -15.33 -20.24
CA ASN A 175 -35.06 -16.27 -20.99
C ASN A 175 -36.12 -15.56 -21.86
N ASN A 176 -36.01 -14.23 -22.01
CA ASN A 176 -37.06 -13.39 -22.58
C ASN A 176 -36.71 -12.82 -23.97
N GLU A 177 -35.59 -13.23 -24.56
CA GLU A 177 -35.21 -12.83 -25.91
C GLU A 177 -35.56 -13.93 -26.89
N ILE A 178 -36.54 -13.66 -27.75
CA ILE A 178 -36.82 -14.42 -28.97
C ILE A 178 -36.21 -13.58 -30.11
N LEU A 179 -35.41 -14.23 -30.98
CA LEU A 179 -34.76 -13.61 -32.15
C LEU A 179 -35.73 -12.81 -33.02
#